data_AF-A0A2E4I0C6-F1
#
_entry.id   AF-A0A2E4I0C6-F1
#
_cell.length_a   1.000
_cell.length_b   1.000
_cell.length_c   1.000
_cell.angle_alpha   90.00
_cell.angle_beta   90.00
_cell.angle_gamma   90.00
#
_symmetry.space_group_name_H-M   'P 1'
#
loop_
_entity.id
_entity.type
_entity.pdbx_description
1 polymer ?
#
loop_
_entity_poly.entity_id
_entity_poly.type
_entity_poly.pdbx_seq_one_letter_code
_entity_poly.pdbx_strand_id
1 'polypeptide(L)'
;MKCWEFVEKFSEFEDAQDDAPIRKAGEEHLLQCEKCRRYSAVVSEGLLILRDMPPEKLPENFWASLEHRIFHVRDEKMLKGHLHSSTRNFAIACSFILVAFFISNSYMSNYLRPDIELPAIIVSKSPDGFRVSPEIPTKTMFVNRFWSDINDLMYEYSTMSERYRTPHTLRQTDLVEYK
;
A
#
# COMPACT_ATOMS: atom_id res chain seq x y z
N MET A 1 17.97 18.06 21.07
CA MET A 1 18.21 17.12 19.94
C MET A 1 19.65 17.24 19.43
N LYS A 2 20.12 16.24 18.66
CA LYS A 2 21.44 16.28 17.99
C LYS A 2 21.30 16.88 16.58
N CYS A 3 22.40 17.41 16.02
CA CYS A 3 22.37 18.07 14.71
C CYS A 3 21.92 17.16 13.55
N TRP A 4 22.34 15.90 13.52
CA TRP A 4 21.94 14.96 12.46
C TRP A 4 20.44 14.64 12.53
N GLU A 5 19.91 14.49 13.74
CA GLU A 5 18.49 14.21 13.98
C GLU A 5 17.64 15.42 13.57
N PHE A 6 18.11 16.63 13.83
CA PHE A 6 17.44 17.85 13.38
C PHE A 6 17.34 17.91 11.86
N VAL A 7 18.43 17.59 11.14
CA VAL A 7 18.44 17.63 9.67
C VAL A 7 17.55 16.54 9.08
N GLU A 8 17.58 15.33 9.63
CA GLU A 8 16.73 14.21 9.18
C GLU A 8 15.25 14.53 9.38
N LYS A 9 14.89 15.10 10.53
CA LYS A 9 13.51 15.47 10.88
C LYS A 9 13.17 16.92 10.53
N PHE A 10 13.93 17.56 9.65
CA PHE A 10 13.75 18.99 9.36
C PHE A 10 12.39 19.27 8.71
N SER A 11 11.93 18.42 7.79
CA SER A 11 10.59 18.56 7.19
C SER A 11 9.50 18.42 8.25
N GLU A 12 9.59 17.41 9.12
CA GLU A 12 8.64 17.22 10.23
C GLU A 12 8.63 18.42 11.17
N PHE A 13 9.80 19.03 11.42
CA PHE A 13 9.91 20.26 12.20
C PHE A 13 9.24 21.44 11.51
N GLU A 14 9.46 21.66 10.21
CA GLU A 14 8.85 22.76 9.45
C GLU A 14 7.32 22.62 9.34
N ASP A 15 6.82 21.40 9.14
CA ASP A 15 5.39 21.10 9.00
C ASP A 15 4.65 21.01 10.35
N ALA A 16 5.37 20.91 11.47
CA ALA A 16 4.79 20.75 12.79
C ALA A 16 4.07 22.02 13.30
N GLN A 17 2.98 21.81 14.04
CA GLN A 17 2.31 22.88 14.79
C GLN A 17 3.18 23.41 15.94
N ASP A 18 2.90 24.63 16.40
CA ASP A 18 3.71 25.34 17.41
C ASP A 18 3.81 24.61 18.75
N ASP A 19 2.77 23.85 19.12
CA ASP A 19 2.70 23.11 20.38
C ASP A 19 3.40 21.74 20.32
N ALA A 20 3.70 21.25 19.12
CA ALA A 20 4.26 19.93 18.88
C ALA A 20 5.64 19.77 19.53
N PRO A 21 5.94 18.58 20.09
CA PRO A 21 7.21 18.34 20.78
C PRO A 21 8.42 18.50 19.86
N ILE A 22 8.29 18.14 18.58
CA ILE A 22 9.35 18.29 17.58
C ILE A 22 9.66 19.76 17.29
N ARG A 23 8.64 20.64 17.28
CA ARG A 23 8.81 22.10 17.10
C ARG A 23 9.61 22.69 18.26
N LYS A 24 9.17 22.46 19.49
CA LYS A 24 9.86 22.97 20.70
C LYS A 24 11.31 22.49 20.79
N ALA A 25 11.54 21.20 20.56
CA ALA A 25 12.87 20.63 20.60
C ALA A 25 13.79 21.19 19.48
N GLY A 26 13.21 21.49 18.31
CA GLY A 26 13.93 22.09 17.18
C GLY A 26 14.30 23.55 17.45
N GLU A 27 13.36 24.34 17.96
CA GLU A 27 13.61 25.74 18.34
C GLU A 27 14.69 25.86 19.42
N GLU A 28 14.62 25.03 20.47
CA GLU A 28 15.66 24.98 21.50
C GLU A 28 17.04 24.65 20.90
N HIS A 29 17.08 23.73 19.92
CA HIS A 29 18.32 23.40 19.23
C HIS A 29 18.86 24.55 18.39
N LEU A 30 18.00 25.27 17.67
CA LEU A 30 18.39 26.42 16.84
C LEU A 30 18.96 27.57 17.68
N LEU A 31 18.49 27.75 18.92
CA LEU A 31 19.07 28.72 19.86
C LEU A 31 20.51 28.37 20.25
N GLN A 32 20.84 27.08 20.36
CA GLN A 32 22.14 26.60 20.82
C GLN A 32 23.12 26.27 19.68
N CYS A 33 22.64 25.98 18.46
CA CYS A 33 23.46 25.51 17.35
C CYS A 33 23.45 26.47 16.15
N GLU A 34 24.56 27.18 15.95
CA GLU A 34 24.72 28.10 14.83
C GLU A 34 24.69 27.39 13.46
N LYS A 35 25.23 26.16 13.36
CA LYS A 35 25.26 25.40 12.10
C LYS A 35 23.85 25.06 11.61
N CYS A 36 23.01 24.58 12.52
CA CYS A 36 21.63 24.22 12.21
C CYS A 36 20.76 25.46 11.95
N ARG A 37 21.06 26.59 12.59
CA ARG A 37 20.45 27.89 12.27
C ARG A 37 20.78 28.38 10.87
N ARG A 38 22.05 28.22 10.44
CA ARG A 38 22.42 28.52 9.05
C ARG A 38 21.73 27.58 8.06
N TYR A 39 21.65 26.30 8.38
CA TYR A 39 20.91 25.33 7.56
C TYR A 39 19.43 25.73 7.39
N SER A 40 18.73 26.03 8.48
CA SER A 40 17.32 26.43 8.41
C SER A 40 17.12 27.74 7.62
N ALA A 41 18.02 28.71 7.78
CA ALA A 41 17.99 29.96 7.03
C ALA A 41 18.16 29.73 5.51
N VAL A 42 19.14 28.93 5.11
CA VAL A 42 19.38 28.64 3.67
C VAL A 42 18.20 27.89 3.05
N VAL A 43 17.63 26.91 3.75
CA VAL A 43 16.48 26.16 3.23
C VAL A 43 15.25 27.06 3.12
N SER A 44 14.96 27.87 4.14
CA SER A 44 13.82 28.80 4.11
C SER A 44 13.97 29.88 3.02
N GLU A 45 15.16 30.42 2.82
CA GLU A 45 15.45 31.35 1.72
C GLU A 45 15.26 30.67 0.35
N GLY A 46 15.72 29.43 0.20
CA GLY A 46 15.48 28.63 -1.01
C GLY A 46 13.99 28.43 -1.30
N LEU A 47 13.18 28.21 -0.26
CA LEU A 47 11.72 28.08 -0.40
C LEU A 47 11.05 29.38 -0.85
N LEU A 48 11.54 30.55 -0.42
CA LEU A 48 11.04 31.84 -0.90
C LEU A 48 11.29 32.01 -2.39
N ILE A 49 12.49 31.67 -2.88
CA ILE A 49 12.82 31.72 -4.31
C ILE A 49 11.91 30.80 -5.12
N LEU A 50 11.63 29.60 -4.63
CA LEU A 50 10.74 28.66 -5.31
C LEU A 50 9.28 29.15 -5.32
N ARG A 51 8.83 29.82 -4.26
CA ARG A 51 7.48 30.41 -4.18
C ARG A 51 7.33 31.63 -5.10
N ASP A 52 8.39 32.39 -5.31
CA ASP A 52 8.43 33.56 -6.19
C ASP A 52 8.54 33.18 -7.67
N MET A 53 8.71 31.89 -8.00
CA MET A 53 8.74 31.42 -9.37
C MET A 53 7.39 31.71 -10.06
N PRO A 54 7.39 32.19 -11.32
CA PRO A 54 6.16 32.48 -12.02
C PRO A 54 5.27 31.24 -12.11
N PRO A 55 3.96 31.38 -11.86
CA PRO A 55 3.04 30.25 -11.92
C PRO A 55 3.06 29.66 -13.33
N GLU A 56 3.26 28.35 -13.42
CA GLU A 56 3.21 27.64 -14.68
C GLU A 56 1.77 27.63 -15.21
N LYS A 57 1.60 27.89 -16.51
CA LYS A 57 0.29 27.85 -17.14
C LYS A 57 -0.18 26.40 -17.24
N LEU A 58 -1.01 25.99 -16.29
CA LEU A 58 -1.63 24.68 -16.30
C LEU A 58 -2.58 24.53 -17.50
N PRO A 59 -2.67 23.34 -18.12
CA PRO A 59 -3.65 23.09 -19.16
C PRO A 59 -5.08 23.18 -18.59
N GLU A 60 -6.05 23.57 -19.42
CA GLU A 60 -7.44 23.79 -18.99
C GLU A 60 -8.09 22.55 -18.36
N ASN A 61 -7.64 21.36 -18.77
CA ASN A 61 -8.12 20.07 -18.28
C ASN A 61 -7.30 19.52 -17.09
N PHE A 62 -6.35 20.29 -16.55
CA PHE A 62 -5.44 19.82 -15.50
C PHE A 62 -6.20 19.23 -14.30
N TRP A 63 -7.14 20.00 -13.75
CA TRP A 63 -7.89 19.61 -12.57
C TRP A 63 -8.73 18.36 -12.80
N ALA A 64 -9.44 18.30 -13.94
CA ALA A 64 -10.23 17.14 -14.32
C ALA A 64 -9.36 15.88 -14.54
N SER A 65 -8.20 16.04 -15.19
CA SER A 65 -7.27 14.93 -15.40
C SER A 65 -6.61 14.49 -14.09
N LEU A 66 -6.33 15.41 -13.17
CA LEU A 66 -5.74 15.12 -11.87
C LEU A 66 -6.72 14.34 -11.01
N GLU A 67 -7.96 14.81 -10.90
CA GLU A 67 -9.04 14.13 -10.17
C GLU A 67 -9.26 12.71 -10.69
N HIS A 68 -9.33 12.56 -12.03
CA HIS A 68 -9.47 11.27 -12.66
C HIS A 68 -8.28 10.34 -12.36
N ARG A 69 -7.04 10.84 -12.40
CA ARG A 69 -5.86 10.03 -12.06
C ARG A 69 -5.83 9.62 -10.58
N ILE A 70 -6.19 10.53 -9.67
CA ILE A 70 -6.30 10.23 -8.23
C ILE A 70 -7.33 9.13 -8.01
N PHE A 71 -8.47 9.20 -8.71
CA PHE A 71 -9.50 8.18 -8.67
C PHE A 71 -8.96 6.81 -9.09
N HIS A 72 -8.31 6.70 -10.25
CA HIS A 72 -7.78 5.42 -10.75
C HIS A 72 -6.68 4.83 -9.88
N VAL A 73 -5.75 5.67 -9.40
CA VAL A 73 -4.68 5.20 -8.49
C VAL A 73 -5.27 4.62 -7.20
N ARG A 74 -6.39 5.17 -6.73
CA ARG A 74 -7.10 4.67 -5.55
C ARG A 74 -7.91 3.42 -5.84
N ASP A 75 -8.64 3.35 -6.95
CA ASP A 75 -9.40 2.16 -7.35
C ASP A 75 -8.48 0.96 -7.54
N GLU A 76 -7.32 1.14 -8.16
CA GLU A 76 -6.32 0.10 -8.27
C GLU A 76 -5.82 -0.38 -6.90
N LYS A 77 -5.59 0.53 -5.95
CA LYS A 77 -5.16 0.19 -4.58
C LYS A 77 -6.26 -0.57 -3.82
N MET A 78 -7.52 -0.14 -3.95
CA MET A 78 -8.68 -0.79 -3.33
C MET A 78 -8.92 -2.18 -3.92
N LEU A 79 -8.85 -2.32 -5.25
CA LEU A 79 -8.97 -3.61 -5.94
C LEU A 79 -7.83 -4.56 -5.54
N LYS A 80 -6.57 -4.08 -5.50
CA LYS A 80 -5.41 -4.86 -5.04
C LYS A 80 -5.54 -5.29 -3.57
N GLY A 81 -6.05 -4.42 -2.70
CA GLY A 81 -6.32 -4.73 -1.29
C GLY A 81 -7.44 -5.76 -1.10
N HIS A 82 -8.54 -5.65 -1.85
CA HIS A 82 -9.68 -6.56 -1.76
C HIS A 82 -9.38 -7.95 -2.34
N LEU A 83 -8.64 -8.01 -3.46
CA LEU A 83 -8.19 -9.26 -4.06
C LEU A 83 -7.25 -10.04 -3.13
N HIS A 84 -6.35 -9.37 -2.41
CA HIS A 84 -5.42 -10.03 -1.50
C HIS A 84 -6.11 -10.63 -0.25
N SER A 85 -7.21 -10.02 0.21
CA SER A 85 -7.98 -10.49 1.36
C SER A 85 -8.95 -11.63 1.02
N SER A 86 -9.66 -11.52 -0.11
CA SER A 86 -10.71 -12.48 -0.50
C SER A 86 -10.15 -13.78 -1.08
N THR A 87 -9.09 -13.70 -1.90
CA THR A 87 -8.53 -14.90 -2.56
C THR A 87 -7.84 -15.86 -1.59
N ARG A 88 -7.23 -15.36 -0.51
CA ARG A 88 -6.59 -16.20 0.51
C ARG A 88 -7.59 -17.10 1.23
N ASN A 89 -8.76 -16.57 1.59
CA ASN A 89 -9.78 -17.35 2.30
C ASN A 89 -10.47 -18.36 1.38
N PHE A 90 -10.69 -18.01 0.11
CA PHE A 90 -11.31 -18.91 -0.86
C PHE A 90 -10.36 -20.06 -1.27
N ALA A 91 -9.08 -19.75 -1.50
CA ALA A 91 -8.05 -20.76 -1.82
C ALA A 91 -7.87 -21.77 -0.68
N ILE A 92 -7.89 -21.30 0.57
CA ILE A 92 -7.82 -22.17 1.76
C ILE A 92 -9.06 -23.08 1.81
N ALA A 93 -10.27 -22.55 1.64
CA ALA A 93 -11.50 -23.35 1.65
C ALA A 93 -11.52 -24.42 0.54
N CYS A 94 -11.13 -24.08 -0.69
CA CYS A 94 -11.05 -25.04 -1.79
C CYS A 94 -9.99 -26.13 -1.53
N SER A 95 -8.86 -25.78 -0.93
CA SER A 95 -7.81 -26.76 -0.59
C SER A 95 -8.29 -27.79 0.44
N PHE A 96 -9.03 -27.37 1.47
CA PHE A 96 -9.60 -28.28 2.46
C PHE A 96 -10.66 -29.21 1.86
N ILE A 97 -11.51 -28.70 0.96
CA ILE A 97 -12.52 -29.52 0.28
C ILE A 97 -11.85 -30.58 -0.60
N LEU A 98 -10.80 -30.22 -1.35
CA LEU A 98 -10.06 -31.17 -2.17
C LEU A 98 -9.36 -32.23 -1.31
N VAL A 99 -8.68 -31.83 -0.23
CA VAL A 99 -8.02 -32.78 0.69
C VAL A 99 -9.04 -33.72 1.34
N ALA A 100 -10.18 -33.21 1.79
CA ALA A 100 -11.25 -34.04 2.35
C ALA A 100 -11.82 -35.03 1.32
N PHE A 101 -11.99 -34.59 0.06
CA PHE A 101 -12.43 -35.46 -1.03
C PHE A 101 -11.41 -36.56 -1.34
N PHE A 102 -10.11 -36.24 -1.41
CA PHE A 102 -9.05 -37.23 -1.62
C PHE A 102 -8.94 -38.22 -0.45
N ILE A 103 -9.03 -37.78 0.81
CA ILE A 103 -9.01 -38.66 1.97
C ILE A 103 -10.21 -39.60 1.97
N SER A 104 -11.42 -39.06 1.75
CA SER A 104 -12.66 -39.85 1.72
C SER A 104 -12.65 -40.89 0.60
N ASN A 105 -12.16 -40.53 -0.59
CA ASN A 105 -12.05 -41.45 -1.72
C ASN A 105 -10.90 -42.47 -1.55
N SER A 106 -9.81 -42.09 -0.88
CA SER A 106 -8.72 -43.03 -0.54
C SER A 106 -9.15 -44.10 0.46
N TYR A 107 -10.03 -43.76 1.42
CA TYR A 107 -10.61 -44.73 2.34
C TYR A 107 -11.48 -45.75 1.61
N MET A 108 -12.24 -45.32 0.60
CA MET A 108 -13.03 -46.22 -0.25
C MET A 108 -12.14 -47.12 -1.12
N SER A 109 -11.03 -46.58 -1.64
CA SER A 109 -10.08 -47.34 -2.47
C SER A 109 -9.30 -48.42 -1.71
N ASN A 110 -9.07 -48.25 -0.39
CA ASN A 110 -8.31 -49.22 0.41
C ASN A 110 -9.08 -50.51 0.71
N TYR A 111 -10.42 -50.53 0.56
CA TYR A 111 -11.20 -51.77 0.68
C TYR A 111 -11.12 -52.68 -0.55
N LEU A 112 -10.59 -52.19 -1.67
CA LEU A 112 -10.59 -52.87 -2.97
C LEU A 112 -9.19 -53.28 -3.45
N ARG A 113 -8.18 -53.28 -2.58
CA ARG A 113 -6.84 -53.78 -2.94
C ARG A 113 -6.73 -55.28 -2.63
N PRO A 114 -6.79 -56.19 -3.62
CA PRO A 114 -6.20 -57.51 -3.45
C PRO A 114 -4.68 -57.32 -3.35
N ASP A 115 -4.06 -57.90 -2.32
CA ASP A 115 -2.62 -57.96 -2.20
C ASP A 115 -2.07 -58.80 -3.36
N ILE A 116 -1.45 -58.13 -4.33
CA ILE A 116 -0.73 -58.76 -5.42
C ILE A 116 0.76 -58.52 -5.15
N GLU A 117 1.46 -59.56 -4.71
CA GLU A 117 2.91 -59.56 -4.61
C GLU A 117 3.52 -59.46 -6.03
N LEU A 118 4.02 -58.27 -6.38
CA LEU A 118 4.79 -58.06 -7.60
C LEU A 118 6.29 -58.12 -7.28
N PRO A 119 7.09 -58.88 -8.05
CA PRO A 119 8.54 -58.91 -7.88
C PRO A 119 9.16 -57.55 -8.24
N ALA A 120 10.18 -57.16 -7.47
CA ALA A 120 10.81 -55.84 -7.55
C ALA A 120 11.42 -55.58 -8.94
N ILE A 121 10.95 -54.53 -9.61
CA ILE A 121 11.58 -53.99 -10.83
C ILE A 121 12.64 -52.99 -10.38
N ILE A 122 13.92 -53.33 -10.62
CA ILE A 122 15.06 -52.47 -10.34
C ILE A 122 15.20 -51.49 -11.52
N VAL A 123 14.92 -50.20 -11.29
CA VAL A 123 15.19 -49.14 -12.28
C VAL A 123 16.54 -48.52 -11.98
N SER A 124 17.50 -48.75 -12.87
CA SER A 124 18.79 -48.07 -12.90
C SER A 124 18.65 -46.76 -13.68
N LYS A 125 18.95 -45.64 -12.99
CA LYS A 125 19.30 -44.30 -13.50
C LYS A 125 18.15 -43.28 -13.63
N SER A 126 18.26 -42.19 -12.85
CA SER A 126 17.49 -40.95 -12.97
C SER A 126 18.20 -39.98 -13.92
N PRO A 127 17.51 -39.26 -14.84
CA PRO A 127 18.13 -38.16 -15.56
C PRO A 127 18.24 -36.93 -14.67
N ASP A 128 19.41 -36.29 -14.70
CA ASP A 128 19.73 -35.04 -14.03
C ASP A 128 19.03 -33.84 -14.68
N GLY A 129 18.57 -32.90 -13.83
CA GLY A 129 18.66 -31.47 -14.12
C GLY A 129 17.38 -30.74 -14.51
N PHE A 130 16.71 -30.14 -13.52
CA PHE A 130 15.92 -28.93 -13.72
C PHE A 130 16.53 -27.80 -12.90
N ARG A 131 17.14 -26.81 -13.58
CA ARG A 131 17.66 -25.59 -12.96
C ARG A 131 16.56 -24.53 -12.92
N VAL A 132 16.22 -24.07 -11.72
CA VAL A 132 15.34 -22.91 -11.49
C VAL A 132 16.19 -21.63 -11.58
N SER A 133 15.70 -20.64 -12.33
CA SER A 133 16.35 -19.31 -12.49
C SER A 133 16.07 -18.42 -11.27
N PRO A 134 17.03 -17.61 -10.78
CA PRO A 134 16.84 -16.81 -9.58
C PRO A 134 16.09 -15.49 -9.87
N GLU A 135 15.20 -15.14 -8.93
CA GLU A 135 14.42 -13.89 -8.89
C GLU A 135 15.29 -12.65 -8.67
N ILE A 136 14.89 -11.53 -9.29
CA ILE A 136 15.51 -10.20 -9.15
C ILE A 136 14.84 -9.47 -7.96
N PRO A 137 15.59 -8.88 -7.01
CA PRO A 137 14.99 -8.23 -5.85
C PRO A 137 14.48 -6.81 -6.17
N THR A 138 13.18 -6.59 -5.96
CA THR A 138 12.49 -5.29 -6.11
C THR A 138 12.76 -4.37 -4.92
N LYS A 139 13.60 -3.35 -5.12
CA LYS A 139 13.91 -2.29 -4.14
C LYS A 139 13.02 -1.04 -4.34
N THR A 140 11.71 -1.23 -4.47
CA THR A 140 10.72 -0.15 -4.77
C THR A 140 9.85 0.26 -3.57
N MET A 141 10.01 -0.37 -2.40
CA MET A 141 9.11 -0.14 -1.26
C MET A 141 9.19 1.26 -0.64
N PHE A 142 10.36 1.92 -0.63
CA PHE A 142 10.53 3.17 0.12
C PHE A 142 9.84 4.38 -0.54
N VAL A 143 9.94 4.49 -1.87
CA VAL A 143 9.38 5.63 -2.62
C VAL A 143 7.85 5.63 -2.58
N ASN A 144 7.22 4.45 -2.61
CA ASN A 144 5.76 4.35 -2.60
C ASN A 144 5.12 4.82 -1.28
N ARG A 145 5.83 4.73 -0.16
CA ARG A 145 5.28 5.08 1.16
C ARG A 145 5.19 6.59 1.39
N PHE A 146 6.18 7.34 0.91
CA PHE A 146 6.19 8.81 1.02
C PHE A 146 5.03 9.45 0.24
N TRP A 147 4.81 8.98 -0.99
CA TRP A 147 3.73 9.48 -1.84
C TRP A 147 2.34 8.98 -1.42
N SER A 148 2.22 7.88 -0.68
CA SER A 148 0.91 7.47 -0.14
C SER A 148 0.43 8.41 0.96
N ASP A 149 1.29 8.84 1.87
CA ASP A 149 0.91 9.73 2.98
C ASP A 149 0.42 11.10 2.50
N ILE A 150 1.09 11.69 1.51
CA ILE A 150 0.69 13.00 0.96
C ILE A 150 -0.69 12.93 0.30
N ASN A 151 -0.99 11.83 -0.39
CA ASN A 151 -2.29 11.62 -1.02
C ASN A 151 -3.42 11.48 0.00
N ASP A 152 -3.14 10.84 1.14
CA ASP A 152 -4.11 10.68 2.22
C ASP A 152 -4.37 12.03 2.93
N LEU A 153 -3.34 12.85 3.14
CA LEU A 153 -3.48 14.22 3.66
C LEU A 153 -4.30 15.12 2.72
N MET A 154 -3.98 15.10 1.43
CA MET A 154 -4.72 15.83 0.38
C MET A 154 -6.21 15.46 0.36
N TYR A 155 -6.53 14.19 0.61
CA TYR A 155 -7.90 13.72 0.68
C TYR A 155 -8.64 14.27 1.90
N GLU A 156 -8.02 14.26 3.08
CA GLU A 156 -8.64 14.68 4.34
C GLU A 156 -9.12 16.13 4.30
N TYR A 157 -8.35 17.02 3.66
CA TYR A 157 -8.68 18.44 3.49
C TYR A 157 -9.51 18.75 2.23
N SER A 158 -9.85 17.76 1.40
CA SER A 158 -10.72 17.97 0.24
C SER A 158 -12.20 18.00 0.63
N THR A 159 -13.03 18.77 -0.08
CA THR A 159 -14.51 18.77 0.09
C THR A 159 -15.15 17.41 -0.20
N MET A 160 -14.37 16.45 -0.72
CA MET A 160 -14.81 15.08 -0.99
C MET A 160 -14.80 14.21 0.27
N SER A 161 -13.92 14.47 1.26
CA SER A 161 -13.93 13.75 2.54
C SER A 161 -15.22 14.00 3.33
N GLU A 162 -15.81 15.19 3.20
CA GLU A 162 -17.08 15.56 3.84
C GLU A 162 -18.26 14.74 3.33
N ARG A 163 -18.33 14.42 2.02
CA ARG A 163 -19.42 13.61 1.45
C ARG A 163 -19.46 12.19 2.00
N TYR A 164 -18.30 11.61 2.31
CA TYR A 164 -18.21 10.24 2.84
C TYR A 164 -18.30 10.19 4.37
N ARG A 165 -18.25 11.32 5.08
CA ARG A 165 -18.46 11.37 6.54
C ARG A 165 -19.93 11.20 6.93
N THR A 166 -20.86 11.57 6.07
CA THR A 166 -22.29 11.35 6.30
C THR A 166 -22.71 9.99 5.71
N PRO A 167 -23.05 8.98 6.53
CA PRO A 167 -23.54 7.72 6.00
C PRO A 167 -24.87 7.97 5.27
N HIS A 168 -24.88 7.73 3.96
CA HIS A 168 -26.10 7.72 3.17
C HIS A 168 -27.03 6.63 3.70
N THR A 169 -28.09 7.03 4.39
CA THR A 169 -29.25 6.17 4.66
C THR A 169 -29.89 5.84 3.32
N LEU A 170 -29.60 4.64 2.80
CA LEU A 170 -30.17 4.15 1.55
C LEU A 170 -31.70 4.06 1.70
N ARG A 171 -32.41 4.93 0.98
CA ARG A 171 -33.87 4.93 0.92
C ARG A 171 -34.30 3.78 0.01
N GLN A 172 -34.83 2.71 0.63
CA GLN A 172 -35.45 1.58 -0.05
C GLN A 172 -36.59 2.10 -0.93
N THR A 173 -36.48 1.95 -2.25
CA THR A 173 -37.56 2.30 -3.18
C THR A 173 -38.53 1.12 -3.27
N ASP A 174 -39.77 1.37 -2.85
CA ASP A 174 -40.87 0.42 -2.86
C ASP A 174 -41.19 -0.09 -4.29
N LEU A 175 -41.41 -1.39 -4.38
CA LEU A 175 -41.88 -2.11 -5.56
C LEU A 175 -43.35 -1.73 -5.82
N VAL A 176 -43.63 -1.09 -6.96
CA VAL A 176 -45.00 -0.85 -7.44
C VAL A 176 -45.41 -2.02 -8.33
N GLU A 177 -46.37 -2.80 -7.83
CA GLU A 177 -47.04 -3.90 -8.52
C GLU A 177 -48.07 -3.33 -9.51
N TYR A 178 -47.89 -3.57 -10.82
CA TYR A 178 -48.88 -3.21 -11.84
C TYR A 178 -49.98 -4.27 -11.89
N LYS A 179 -51.24 -3.80 -11.85
CA LYS A 179 -52.46 -4.60 -11.92
C LYS A 179 -53.16 -4.37 -13.26
#